data_AF-A0A1H3JEW8-F1
#
_entry.id   AF-A0A1H3JEW8-F1
#
_cell.length_a   1.000
_cell.length_b   1.000
_cell.length_c   1.000
_cell.angle_alpha   90.00
_cell.angle_beta   90.00
_cell.angle_gamma   90.00
#
_symmetry.space_group_name_H-M   'P 1'
#
loop_
_entity.id
_entity.type
_entity.pdbx_description
1 polymer ?
#
loop_
_entity_poly.entity_id
_entity_poly.type
_entity_poly.pdbx_seq_one_letter_code
_entity_poly.pdbx_strand_id
1 'polypeptide(L)'
;MRGVFWIVEGELKVYQYEEGDIYGVSKSGDNYNHKLLWAYLRPAGSKKPFDYYPRGRVEYKKDGTPIIYLNPNIGRDYILQIRNAFGLTEEPIIRYDYSEHYKCYLDR
;
A
#
# COMPACT_ATOMS: atom_id res chain seq x y z
N MET A 1 8.76 7.02 7.65
CA MET A 1 7.42 7.09 7.02
C MET A 1 6.98 5.68 6.65
N ARG A 2 5.77 5.21 6.92
CA ARG A 2 5.30 3.88 6.46
C ARG A 2 3.89 4.02 5.94
N GLY A 3 3.35 3.00 5.29
CA GLY A 3 1.92 2.99 4.98
C GLY A 3 1.57 2.05 3.85
N VAL A 4 0.34 2.19 3.38
CA VAL A 4 -0.27 1.30 2.40
C VAL A 4 -0.89 2.10 1.25
N PHE A 5 -1.05 1.46 0.11
CA PHE A 5 -1.67 2.09 -1.05
C PHE A 5 -2.44 1.09 -1.91
N TRP A 6 -3.34 1.61 -2.73
CA TRP A 6 -4.10 0.90 -3.76
C TRP A 6 -4.07 1.67 -5.08
N ILE A 7 -4.20 0.96 -6.19
CA ILE A 7 -4.52 1.54 -7.50
C ILE A 7 -6.01 1.27 -7.77
N VAL A 8 -6.86 2.26 -7.52
CA VAL A 8 -8.32 2.14 -7.64
C VAL A 8 -8.74 2.85 -8.92
N GLU A 9 -9.26 2.09 -9.91
CA GLU A 9 -9.69 2.65 -11.20
C GLU A 9 -8.60 3.49 -11.89
N GLY A 10 -7.34 3.05 -11.80
CA GLY A 10 -6.18 3.77 -12.35
C GLY A 10 -5.66 4.92 -11.48
N GLU A 11 -6.32 5.25 -10.37
CA GLU A 11 -5.87 6.28 -9.45
C GLU A 11 -5.07 5.70 -8.28
N LEU A 12 -3.89 6.26 -8.02
CA LEU A 12 -3.10 5.94 -6.84
C LEU A 12 -3.75 6.56 -5.59
N LYS A 13 -4.19 5.71 -4.65
CA LYS A 13 -4.67 6.11 -3.32
C LYS A 13 -3.66 5.69 -2.26
N VAL A 14 -3.06 6.68 -1.60
CA VAL A 14 -1.97 6.50 -0.64
C VAL A 14 -2.44 6.87 0.76
N TYR A 15 -2.05 6.04 1.74
CA TYR A 15 -2.35 6.23 3.14
C TYR A 15 -1.07 6.06 3.94
N GLN A 16 -0.51 7.19 4.37
CA GLN A 16 0.69 7.25 5.22
C GLN A 16 0.29 6.98 6.66
N TYR A 17 1.00 6.05 7.31
CA TYR A 17 0.77 5.73 8.70
C TYR A 17 1.21 6.89 9.59
N GLU A 18 0.30 7.33 10.46
CA GLU A 18 0.54 8.33 11.49
C GLU A 18 0.57 7.66 12.87
N GLU A 19 1.55 8.04 13.69
CA GLU A 19 1.67 7.51 15.05
C GLU A 19 0.49 8.00 15.90
N GLY A 20 -0.14 7.08 16.63
CA GLY A 20 -1.32 7.36 17.46
C GLY A 20 -2.64 7.04 16.78
N ASP A 21 -2.63 6.63 15.51
CA ASP A 21 -3.84 6.14 14.86
C ASP A 21 -4.39 4.88 15.51
N ILE A 22 -5.73 4.80 15.53
CA ILE A 22 -6.46 3.67 16.11
C ILE A 22 -7.29 2.90 15.07
N TYR A 23 -7.53 3.50 13.90
CA TYR A 23 -8.34 2.89 12.84
C TYR A 23 -7.45 2.35 11.72
N GLY A 24 -7.74 1.13 11.26
CA GLY A 24 -6.99 0.53 10.16
C GLY A 24 -5.56 0.10 10.49
N VAL A 25 -5.15 0.19 11.76
CA VAL A 25 -3.79 -0.11 12.23
C VAL A 25 -3.57 -1.62 12.39
N SER A 26 -2.36 -2.07 12.11
CA SER A 26 -1.92 -3.45 12.31
C SER A 26 -1.93 -3.85 13.80
N LYS A 27 -1.89 -5.15 14.08
CA LYS A 27 -1.83 -5.66 15.47
C LYS A 27 -0.60 -5.16 16.23
N SER A 28 0.51 -4.89 15.54
CA SER A 28 1.74 -4.37 16.13
C SER A 28 1.69 -2.87 16.40
N GLY A 29 0.68 -2.14 15.91
CA GLY A 29 0.52 -0.71 16.19
C GLY A 29 1.53 0.18 15.49
N ASP A 30 2.19 -0.29 14.41
CA ASP A 30 3.34 0.40 13.81
C ASP A 30 3.22 0.59 12.28
N ASN A 31 2.05 0.24 11.72
CA ASN A 31 1.69 0.45 10.33
C ASN A 31 0.18 0.22 10.13
N TYR A 32 -0.35 0.54 8.95
CA TYR A 32 -1.70 0.12 8.56
C TYR A 32 -1.77 -1.33 8.07
N ASN A 33 -2.91 -1.96 8.31
CA ASN A 33 -3.32 -3.21 7.71
C ASN A 33 -4.32 -2.95 6.58
N HIS A 34 -4.05 -3.43 5.36
CA HIS A 34 -4.93 -3.19 4.21
C HIS A 34 -6.40 -3.54 4.47
N LYS A 35 -6.67 -4.70 5.09
CA LYS A 35 -8.04 -5.15 5.34
C LYS A 35 -8.77 -4.26 6.33
N LEU A 36 -8.12 -3.94 7.45
CA LEU A 36 -8.70 -3.09 8.48
C LEU A 36 -8.90 -1.66 7.98
N LEU A 37 -7.90 -1.09 7.29
CA LEU A 37 -7.96 0.26 6.77
C LEU A 37 -9.02 0.36 5.66
N TRP A 38 -9.10 -0.61 4.74
CA TRP A 38 -10.13 -0.62 3.71
C TRP A 38 -11.54 -0.68 4.28
N ALA A 39 -11.76 -1.45 5.34
CA ALA A 39 -13.04 -1.54 6.03
C ALA A 39 -13.46 -0.20 6.66
N TYR A 40 -12.48 0.57 7.16
CA TYR A 40 -12.69 1.92 7.70
C TYR A 40 -12.95 2.95 6.60
N LEU A 41 -12.07 3.02 5.59
CA LEU A 41 -12.17 3.98 4.49
C LEU A 41 -13.45 3.80 3.68
N ARG A 42 -13.85 2.54 3.47
CA ARG A 42 -15.01 2.11 2.66
C ARG A 42 -15.27 3.07 1.48
N PRO A 43 -14.30 3.23 0.55
CA PRO A 43 -14.35 4.28 -0.45
C PRO A 43 -15.70 4.24 -1.19
N ALA A 44 -16.51 5.28 -0.97
CA ALA A 44 -17.82 5.54 -1.56
C ALA A 44 -18.78 4.32 -1.70
N GLY A 45 -18.88 3.48 -0.67
CA GLY A 45 -19.82 2.34 -0.72
C GLY A 45 -19.41 1.23 -1.69
N SER A 46 -18.12 1.18 -2.06
CA SER A 46 -17.56 0.09 -2.86
C SER A 46 -17.89 -1.27 -2.23
N LYS A 47 -18.54 -2.13 -3.01
CA LYS A 47 -18.81 -3.53 -2.66
C LYS A 47 -17.61 -4.44 -2.86
N LYS A 48 -16.47 -3.88 -3.30
CA LYS A 48 -15.26 -4.65 -3.61
C LYS A 48 -14.47 -4.92 -2.32
N PRO A 49 -13.96 -6.15 -2.14
CA PRO A 49 -13.13 -6.46 -0.98
C PRO A 49 -11.78 -5.73 -1.06
N PHE A 50 -11.08 -5.66 0.07
CA PHE A 50 -9.80 -4.93 0.20
C PHE A 50 -8.69 -5.44 -0.74
N ASP A 51 -8.82 -6.70 -1.18
CA ASP A 51 -7.89 -7.39 -2.05
C ASP A 51 -8.30 -7.33 -3.52
N TYR A 52 -9.40 -6.64 -3.86
CA TYR A 52 -9.88 -6.57 -5.23
C TYR A 52 -8.91 -5.83 -6.13
N TYR A 53 -8.50 -4.62 -5.75
CA TYR A 53 -7.59 -3.78 -6.55
C TYR A 53 -6.11 -4.11 -6.30
N PRO A 54 -5.21 -3.84 -7.27
CA PRO A 54 -3.77 -3.88 -7.05
C PRO A 54 -3.38 -2.97 -5.87
N ARG A 55 -2.50 -3.48 -5.02
CA ARG A 55 -2.12 -2.81 -3.77
C ARG A 55 -0.66 -3.03 -3.43
N GLY A 56 -0.16 -2.22 -2.52
CA GLY A 56 1.21 -2.29 -2.04
C GLY A 56 1.38 -1.64 -0.69
N ARG A 57 2.61 -1.65 -0.18
CA ARG A 57 2.99 -0.97 1.06
C ARG A 57 4.40 -0.44 0.99
N VAL A 58 4.65 0.60 1.78
CA VAL A 58 5.96 1.18 1.98
C VAL A 58 6.41 0.87 3.40
N GLU A 59 7.58 0.26 3.51
CA GLU A 59 8.27 -0.02 4.76
C GLU A 59 9.69 0.55 4.74
N TYR A 60 10.33 0.57 5.90
CA TYR A 60 11.70 1.02 6.05
C TYR A 60 12.52 -0.06 6.76
N LYS A 61 13.71 -0.30 6.25
CA LYS A 61 14.73 -1.06 6.97
C LYS A 61 15.21 -0.31 8.20
N LYS A 62 15.91 -1.02 9.08
CA LYS A 62 16.57 -0.42 10.25
C LYS A 62 17.63 0.63 9.89
N ASP A 63 18.25 0.51 8.71
CA ASP A 63 19.23 1.46 8.19
C ASP A 63 18.60 2.69 7.51
N GLY A 64 17.27 2.80 7.50
CA GLY A 64 16.54 3.90 6.87
C GLY A 64 16.24 3.70 5.38
N THR A 65 16.68 2.60 4.76
CA THR A 65 16.37 2.34 3.34
C THR A 65 14.87 2.06 3.15
N PRO A 66 14.15 2.80 2.28
CA PRO A 66 12.77 2.50 1.98
C PRO A 66 12.64 1.24 1.11
N ILE A 67 11.60 0.45 1.37
CA ILE A 67 11.22 -0.71 0.57
C ILE A 67 9.77 -0.52 0.15
N ILE A 68 9.51 -0.64 -1.15
CA ILE A 68 8.15 -0.65 -1.70
C ILE A 68 7.83 -2.09 -2.09
N TYR A 69 6.81 -2.67 -1.46
CA TYR A 69 6.22 -3.94 -1.87
C TYR A 69 4.97 -3.67 -2.69
N LEU A 70 4.84 -4.30 -3.86
CA LEU A 70 3.76 -4.03 -4.81
C LEU A 70 3.23 -5.32 -5.44
N ASN A 71 1.93 -5.33 -5.73
CA ASN A 71 1.33 -6.32 -6.63
C ASN A 71 2.04 -6.29 -8.00
N PRO A 72 2.29 -7.45 -8.65
CA PRO A 72 3.04 -7.55 -9.91
C PRO A 72 2.43 -6.78 -11.10
N ASN A 73 1.12 -6.55 -11.08
CA ASN A 73 0.40 -5.83 -12.13
C ASN A 73 0.51 -4.30 -11.98
N ILE A 74 1.19 -3.79 -10.94
CA ILE A 74 1.46 -2.35 -10.80
C ILE A 74 2.65 -1.98 -11.68
N GLY A 75 2.38 -1.18 -12.71
CA GLY A 75 3.38 -0.69 -13.64
C GLY A 75 4.45 0.18 -12.98
N ARG A 76 5.63 0.28 -13.63
CA ARG A 76 6.77 1.07 -13.14
C ARG A 76 6.48 2.57 -13.11
N ASP A 77 5.55 3.04 -13.93
CA ASP A 77 5.03 4.40 -13.99
C ASP A 77 4.43 4.88 -12.66
N TYR A 78 3.92 3.96 -11.83
CA TYR A 78 3.44 4.29 -10.49
C TYR A 78 4.56 4.48 -9.46
N ILE A 79 5.77 3.96 -9.70
CA ILE A 79 6.86 3.99 -8.71
C ILE A 79 7.20 5.44 -8.34
N LEU A 80 7.32 6.33 -9.33
CA LEU A 80 7.61 7.74 -9.08
C LEU A 80 6.46 8.42 -8.32
N GLN A 81 5.20 8.09 -8.66
CA GLN A 81 4.03 8.64 -7.97
C GLN A 81 3.98 8.19 -6.51
N ILE A 82 4.26 6.91 -6.24
CA ILE A 82 4.34 6.34 -4.89
C ILE A 82 5.44 7.03 -4.10
N ARG A 83 6.65 7.19 -4.68
CA ARG A 83 7.75 7.90 -4.02
C ARG A 83 7.37 9.31 -3.59
N ASN A 84 6.79 10.08 -4.52
CA ASN A 84 6.38 11.45 -4.27
C ASN A 84 5.29 11.51 -3.19
N ALA A 85 4.28 10.65 -3.28
CA ALA A 85 3.17 10.61 -2.33
C ALA A 85 3.61 10.20 -0.91
N PHE A 86 4.64 9.35 -0.80
CA PHE A 86 5.21 8.97 0.50
C PHE A 86 6.35 9.89 0.96
N GLY A 87 6.73 10.90 0.18
CA GLY A 87 7.86 11.80 0.50
C GLY A 87 9.21 11.09 0.56
N LEU A 88 9.43 10.06 -0.27
CA LEU A 88 10.67 9.27 -0.26
C LEU A 88 11.80 10.03 -0.95
N THR A 89 12.80 10.46 -0.18
CA THR A 89 14.02 11.12 -0.71
C THR A 89 15.03 10.11 -1.24
N GLU A 90 15.17 8.98 -0.55
CA GLU A 90 16.11 7.92 -0.90
C GLU A 90 15.60 7.02 -2.03
N GLU A 91 16.52 6.35 -2.73
CA GLU A 91 16.15 5.35 -3.73
C GLU A 91 15.58 4.10 -3.05
N PRO A 92 14.31 3.74 -3.32
CA PRO A 92 13.70 2.60 -2.68
C PRO A 92 14.10 1.27 -3.32
N ILE A 93 14.11 0.22 -2.49
CA ILE A 93 14.14 -1.16 -2.99
C ILE A 93 12.73 -1.52 -3.46
N ILE A 94 12.59 -1.85 -4.74
CA ILE A 94 11.33 -2.27 -5.35
C ILE A 94 11.18 -3.79 -5.25
N ARG A 95 10.08 -4.26 -4.67
CA ARG A 95 9.76 -5.68 -4.53
C ARG A 95 8.38 -5.98 -5.09
N TYR A 96 8.35 -6.64 -6.23
CA TYR A 96 7.13 -7.24 -6.76
C TYR A 96 6.81 -8.51 -5.98
N ASP A 97 5.69 -8.52 -5.27
CA ASP A 97 5.27 -9.62 -4.41
C ASP A 97 4.27 -10.52 -5.16
N TYR A 98 4.74 -11.69 -5.58
CA TYR A 98 3.96 -12.67 -6.34
C TYR A 98 3.17 -13.65 -5.46
N SER A 99 3.13 -13.44 -4.15
CA SER A 99 2.37 -14.31 -3.24
C SER A 99 0.86 -14.13 -3.42
N GLU A 100 0.08 -15.15 -3.06
CA GLU A 100 -1.39 -15.07 -3.03
C GLU A 100 -1.90 -13.86 -2.23
N HIS A 101 -1.14 -13.42 -1.23
CA HIS A 101 -1.49 -12.28 -0.39
C HIS A 101 -1.62 -10.98 -1.18
N TYR A 102 -0.93 -10.83 -2.30
CA TYR A 102 -0.97 -9.62 -3.12
C TYR A 102 -1.83 -9.72 -4.36
N LYS A 103 -2.33 -10.90 -4.74
CA LYS A 103 -3.21 -11.08 -5.90
C LYS A 103 -4.47 -10.21 -5.81
N CYS A 104 -5.00 -9.89 -6.99
CA CYS A 104 -6.12 -8.98 -7.20
C CYS A 104 -7.02 -9.47 -8.36
N TYR A 105 -7.97 -8.66 -8.82
CA TYR A 105 -8.89 -9.05 -9.91
C TYR A 105 -8.19 -9.26 -11.25
N LEU A 106 -6.99 -8.70 -11.45
CA LEU A 106 -6.18 -8.89 -12.67
C LEU A 106 -5.49 -10.25 -12.73
N ASP A 107 -5.42 -10.96 -11.60
CA ASP A 107 -4.78 -12.27 -11.48
C ASP A 107 -5.81 -13.43 -11.59
N ARG A 108 -7.06 -13.13 -11.97
CA ARG A 108 -8.21 -14.05 -11.95
C ARG A 108 -8.81 -14.24 -13.34
#